data_AF-V8CUB5-F1
#
_entry.id   AF-V8CUB5-F1
#
_cell.length_a   1.000
_cell.length_b   1.000
_cell.length_c   1.000
_cell.angle_alpha   90.00
_cell.angle_beta   90.00
_cell.angle_gamma   90.00
#
_symmetry.space_group_name_H-M   'P 1'
#
loop_
_entity.id
_entity.type
_entity.pdbx_description
1 polymer ?
#
loop_
_entity_poly.entity_id
_entity_poly.type
_entity_poly.pdbx_seq_one_letter_code
_entity_poly.pdbx_strand_id
1 'polypeptide(L)'
;MPRGANVFEYGGGGSTLWLHDLGASLISVEHDPVWFEVLREKLPNECRVIHQPVQSEGACEAETAPGEFYDNYVHSIDGVANDSLDLVVVDGRTRVDCVRAARAKVAPGGILLLDDSDRSNYRKAGAILQGWMRTDYRGLKPGGGGTVQTSIFEKPDI
;
A
#
# COMPACT_ATOMS: atom_id res chain seq x y z
N MET A 1 -5.89 -7.57 13.27
CA MET A 1 -7.10 -6.86 12.81
C MET A 1 -8.32 -7.72 13.06
N PRO A 2 -9.48 -7.12 13.39
CA PRO A 2 -10.74 -7.84 13.46
C PRO A 2 -11.19 -8.32 12.07
N ARG A 3 -12.01 -9.37 12.04
CA ARG A 3 -12.69 -9.83 10.82
C ARG A 3 -13.58 -8.70 10.29
N GLY A 4 -13.58 -8.49 8.97
CA GLY A 4 -14.35 -7.42 8.31
C GLY A 4 -13.64 -6.07 8.25
N ALA A 5 -12.37 -5.98 8.66
CA ALA A 5 -11.57 -4.76 8.47
C ALA A 5 -11.55 -4.32 6.99
N ASN A 6 -11.74 -3.02 6.76
CA ASN A 6 -11.66 -2.39 5.44
C ASN A 6 -10.20 -2.09 5.11
N VAL A 7 -9.67 -2.75 4.09
CA VAL A 7 -8.26 -2.69 3.73
C VAL A 7 -8.08 -2.24 2.29
N PHE A 8 -7.13 -1.34 2.10
CA PHE A 8 -6.63 -0.98 0.78
C PHE A 8 -5.14 -1.31 0.67
N GLU A 9 -4.74 -1.96 -0.41
CA GLU A 9 -3.37 -2.39 -0.64
C GLU A 9 -2.86 -1.88 -1.99
N TYR A 10 -1.70 -1.24 -1.94
CA TYR A 10 -0.87 -0.94 -3.10
C TYR A 10 0.24 -1.99 -3.18
N GLY A 11 0.20 -2.84 -4.20
CA GLY A 11 1.19 -3.88 -4.48
C GLY A 11 0.66 -5.21 -3.98
N GLY A 12 -0.03 -5.95 -4.84
CA GLY A 12 -0.63 -7.22 -4.48
C GLY A 12 0.42 -8.32 -4.33
N GLY A 13 0.19 -9.27 -3.44
CA GLY A 13 1.15 -10.35 -3.18
C GLY A 13 0.71 -11.32 -2.08
N GLY A 14 1.69 -11.82 -1.33
CA GLY A 14 1.42 -12.73 -0.21
C GLY A 14 0.61 -12.08 0.92
N SER A 15 0.79 -10.77 1.14
CA SER A 15 -0.01 -9.97 2.06
C SER A 15 -1.49 -9.97 1.68
N THR A 16 -1.82 -9.90 0.39
CA THR A 16 -3.20 -9.96 -0.11
C THR A 16 -3.90 -11.24 0.32
N LEU A 17 -3.23 -12.39 0.12
CA LEU A 17 -3.74 -13.70 0.52
C LEU A 17 -3.89 -13.80 2.04
N TRP A 18 -2.89 -13.37 2.80
CA TRP A 18 -2.91 -13.39 4.26
C TRP A 18 -4.02 -12.51 4.85
N LEU A 19 -4.22 -11.29 4.32
CA LEU A 19 -5.29 -10.38 4.73
C LEU A 19 -6.67 -10.96 4.40
N HIS A 20 -6.81 -11.58 3.23
CA HIS A 20 -8.04 -12.29 2.85
C HIS A 20 -8.36 -13.43 3.82
N ASP A 21 -7.39 -14.28 4.17
CA ASP A 21 -7.58 -15.40 5.10
C ASP A 21 -7.99 -14.94 6.51
N LEU A 22 -7.58 -13.73 6.91
CA LEU A 22 -8.03 -13.08 8.14
C LEU A 22 -9.47 -12.51 8.06
N GLY A 23 -10.09 -12.56 6.88
CA GLY A 23 -11.44 -12.10 6.61
C GLY A 23 -11.56 -10.59 6.43
N ALA A 24 -10.53 -9.93 5.91
CA ALA A 24 -10.58 -8.52 5.54
C ALA A 24 -11.46 -8.28 4.30
N SER A 25 -12.11 -7.12 4.24
CA SER A 25 -12.70 -6.56 3.03
C SER A 25 -11.61 -5.78 2.29
N LEU A 26 -11.05 -6.37 1.23
CA LEU A 26 -9.79 -5.91 0.62
C LEU A 26 -9.99 -5.39 -0.81
N ILE A 27 -9.40 -4.23 -1.08
CA ILE A 27 -9.08 -3.75 -2.43
C ILE A 27 -7.57 -3.77 -2.59
N SER A 28 -7.05 -4.53 -3.54
CA SER A 28 -5.61 -4.59 -3.85
C SER A 28 -5.35 -4.12 -5.27
N VAL A 29 -4.27 -3.36 -5.48
CA VAL A 29 -3.92 -2.75 -6.76
C VAL A 29 -2.57 -3.26 -7.20
N GLU A 30 -2.50 -3.76 -8.43
CA GLU A 30 -1.31 -4.37 -9.01
C GLU A 30 -1.00 -3.73 -10.38
N HIS A 31 0.28 -3.48 -10.65
CA HIS A 31 0.75 -2.87 -11.89
C HIS A 31 1.26 -3.91 -12.90
N ASP A 32 1.87 -4.99 -12.42
CA ASP A 32 2.43 -6.03 -13.27
C ASP A 32 1.29 -6.94 -13.80
N PRO A 33 1.09 -7.03 -15.12
CA PRO A 33 -0.03 -7.80 -15.68
C PRO A 33 0.12 -9.30 -15.43
N VAL A 34 1.35 -9.83 -15.39
CA VAL A 34 1.58 -11.26 -15.16
C VAL A 34 1.26 -11.61 -13.71
N TRP A 35 1.72 -10.77 -12.77
CA TRP A 35 1.45 -10.96 -11.36
C TRP A 35 -0.02 -10.73 -11.00
N PHE A 36 -0.66 -9.76 -11.65
CA PHE A 36 -2.11 -9.56 -11.54
C PHE A 36 -2.88 -10.84 -11.89
N GLU A 37 -2.54 -11.50 -12.99
CA GLU A 37 -3.17 -12.77 -13.37
C GLU A 37 -2.91 -13.87 -12.33
N VAL A 38 -1.68 -13.97 -11.80
CA VAL A 38 -1.35 -14.92 -10.72
C VAL A 38 -2.19 -14.67 -9.47
N LEU A 39 -2.40 -13.41 -9.07
CA LEU A 39 -3.26 -13.06 -7.94
C LEU A 39 -4.72 -13.39 -8.22
N ARG A 40 -5.21 -13.04 -9.41
CA ARG A 40 -6.59 -13.30 -9.86
C ARG A 40 -6.93 -14.79 -9.86
N GLU A 41 -5.97 -15.65 -10.20
CA GLU A 41 -6.17 -17.11 -10.18
C GLU A 41 -6.19 -17.69 -8.76
N LYS A 42 -5.48 -17.08 -7.81
CA LYS A 42 -5.35 -17.58 -6.44
C LYS A 42 -6.41 -17.04 -5.48
N LEU A 43 -6.91 -15.84 -5.73
CA LEU A 43 -7.88 -15.16 -4.89
C LEU A 43 -9.30 -15.49 -5.37
N PRO A 44 -10.27 -15.62 -4.44
CA PRO A 44 -11.64 -15.84 -4.82
C PRO A 44 -12.25 -14.53 -5.37
N ASN A 45 -13.37 -14.62 -6.09
CA ASN A 45 -13.98 -13.49 -6.82
C ASN A 45 -14.40 -12.32 -5.91
N GLU A 46 -14.58 -12.58 -4.61
CA GLU A 46 -14.91 -11.59 -3.59
C GLU A 46 -13.74 -10.64 -3.30
N CYS A 47 -12.50 -11.04 -3.58
CA CYS A 47 -11.33 -10.18 -3.47
C CYS A 47 -11.23 -9.26 -4.68
N ARG A 48 -11.33 -7.94 -4.44
CA ARG A 48 -11.20 -6.96 -5.52
C ARG A 48 -9.73 -6.67 -5.80
N VAL A 49 -9.19 -7.25 -6.87
CA VAL A 49 -7.87 -6.91 -7.41
C VAL A 49 -8.05 -6.01 -8.64
N ILE A 50 -7.34 -4.88 -8.68
CA ILE A 50 -7.40 -3.90 -9.76
C ILE A 50 -6.05 -3.88 -10.48
N HIS A 51 -6.05 -4.12 -11.79
CA HIS A 51 -4.85 -3.94 -12.61
C HIS A 51 -4.71 -2.47 -13.04
N GLN A 52 -3.57 -1.85 -12.74
CA GLN A 52 -3.23 -0.48 -13.13
C GLN A 52 -1.80 -0.44 -13.68
N PRO A 53 -1.61 -0.62 -15.01
CA PRO A 53 -0.29 -0.64 -15.60
C PRO A 53 0.40 0.73 -15.58
N VAL A 54 1.71 0.70 -15.79
CA VAL A 54 2.56 1.89 -15.97
C VAL A 54 2.08 2.78 -17.11
N GLN A 55 2.15 4.10 -16.92
CA GLN A 55 1.91 5.12 -17.95
C GLN A 55 3.23 5.72 -18.46
N SER A 56 3.22 6.27 -19.68
CA SER A 56 4.37 6.97 -20.30
C SER A 56 4.43 8.47 -19.99
N GLU A 57 3.41 9.01 -19.35
CA GLU A 57 3.31 10.41 -18.91
C GLU A 57 2.47 10.50 -17.64
N GLY A 58 2.74 11.49 -16.79
CA GLY A 58 2.02 11.67 -15.54
C GLY A 58 2.74 12.56 -14.52
N ALA A 59 2.22 12.57 -13.30
CA ALA A 59 2.78 13.30 -12.16
C ALA A 59 3.39 12.36 -11.11
N CYS A 60 2.98 11.09 -11.08
CA CYS A 60 3.48 10.09 -10.14
C CYS A 60 4.59 9.26 -10.80
N GLU A 61 5.78 9.83 -10.93
CA GLU A 61 6.94 9.18 -11.56
C GLU A 61 7.60 8.14 -10.63
N ALA A 62 8.01 7.01 -11.21
CA ALA A 62 8.66 5.91 -10.51
C ALA A 62 9.99 6.33 -9.86
N GLU A 63 10.26 5.84 -8.65
CA GLU A 63 11.50 6.21 -7.95
C GLU A 63 12.76 5.56 -8.54
N THR A 64 12.59 4.50 -9.34
CA THR A 64 13.71 3.69 -9.88
C THR A 64 13.72 3.58 -11.40
N ALA A 65 12.73 4.16 -12.08
CA ALA A 65 12.57 4.09 -13.53
C ALA A 65 12.04 5.43 -14.08
N PRO A 66 12.92 6.40 -14.36
CA PRO A 66 12.50 7.68 -14.92
C PRO A 66 11.71 7.52 -16.23
N GLY A 67 10.65 8.30 -16.41
CA GLY A 67 9.73 8.19 -17.54
C GLY A 67 8.64 7.12 -17.39
N GLU A 68 8.66 6.33 -16.31
CA GLU A 68 7.54 5.48 -15.92
C GLU A 68 6.67 6.20 -14.90
N PHE A 69 5.36 6.25 -15.15
CA PHE A 69 4.40 6.91 -14.28
C PHE A 69 3.37 5.91 -13.76
N TYR A 70 2.77 6.21 -12.61
CA TYR A 70 1.84 5.33 -11.89
C TYR A 70 0.61 6.10 -11.40
N ASP A 71 0.17 7.11 -12.13
CA ASP A 71 -0.93 8.00 -11.75
C ASP A 71 -2.25 7.23 -11.51
N ASN A 72 -2.69 6.39 -12.45
CA ASN A 72 -3.93 5.62 -12.25
C ASN A 72 -3.79 4.59 -11.12
N TYR A 73 -2.56 4.11 -10.89
CA TYR A 73 -2.26 3.22 -9.79
C TYR A 73 -2.43 3.96 -8.45
N VAL A 74 -1.85 5.15 -8.29
CA VAL A 74 -2.00 6.00 -7.09
C VAL A 74 -3.45 6.44 -6.88
N HIS A 75 -4.14 6.87 -7.95
CA HIS A 75 -5.50 7.40 -7.89
C HIS A 75 -6.59 6.33 -7.78
N SER A 76 -6.22 5.05 -7.79
CA SER A 76 -7.15 3.93 -7.57
C SER A 76 -7.88 3.99 -6.21
N ILE A 77 -7.29 4.68 -5.21
CA ILE A 77 -7.90 4.89 -3.90
C ILE A 77 -8.90 6.05 -3.85
N ASP A 78 -8.97 6.90 -4.88
CA ASP A 78 -9.71 8.17 -4.80
C ASP A 78 -11.21 7.97 -4.55
N GLY A 79 -11.76 6.89 -5.09
CA GLY A 79 -13.15 6.47 -4.89
C GLY A 79 -13.45 5.90 -3.50
N VAL A 80 -12.44 5.67 -2.65
CA VAL A 80 -12.63 5.23 -1.27
C VAL A 80 -13.05 6.44 -0.42
N ALA A 81 -14.00 6.24 0.48
CA ALA A 81 -14.44 7.29 1.39
C ALA A 81 -13.29 7.73 2.31
N ASN A 82 -13.28 9.01 2.69
CA ASN A 82 -12.36 9.46 3.73
C ASN A 82 -12.68 8.78 5.06
N ASP A 83 -11.68 8.64 5.93
CA ASP A 83 -11.84 8.12 7.29
C ASP A 83 -12.53 6.73 7.37
N SER A 84 -12.31 5.87 6.37
CA SER A 84 -13.07 4.60 6.23
C SER A 84 -12.22 3.33 6.22
N LEU A 85 -10.89 3.46 6.06
CA LEU A 85 -9.98 2.32 6.01
C LEU A 85 -9.34 2.05 7.36
N ASP A 86 -9.44 0.80 7.81
CA ASP A 86 -8.77 0.32 9.02
C ASP A 86 -7.27 0.08 8.77
N LEU A 87 -6.91 -0.30 7.54
CA LEU A 87 -5.53 -0.48 7.11
C LEU A 87 -5.32 -0.02 5.66
N VAL A 88 -4.22 0.70 5.44
CA VAL A 88 -3.61 0.87 4.12
C VAL A 88 -2.24 0.21 4.11
N VAL A 89 -1.99 -0.67 3.14
CA VAL A 89 -0.67 -1.27 2.89
C VAL A 89 -0.02 -0.59 1.68
N VAL A 90 1.20 -0.11 1.83
CA VAL A 90 1.99 0.49 0.76
C VAL A 90 3.26 -0.32 0.53
N ASP A 91 3.21 -1.28 -0.41
CA ASP A 91 4.33 -2.14 -0.79
C ASP A 91 4.55 -2.21 -2.33
N GLY A 92 3.97 -1.28 -3.07
CA GLY A 92 4.08 -1.25 -4.53
C GLY A 92 5.03 -0.18 -5.08
N ARG A 93 4.52 0.55 -6.07
CA ARG A 93 5.20 1.64 -6.81
C ARG A 93 4.87 3.01 -6.23
N THR A 94 5.73 4.00 -6.50
CA THR A 94 5.50 5.42 -6.17
C THR A 94 4.97 5.62 -4.75
N ARG A 95 5.66 5.00 -3.77
CA ARG A 95 5.11 4.75 -2.43
C ARG A 95 4.82 6.06 -1.70
N VAL A 96 5.62 7.10 -1.91
CA VAL A 96 5.39 8.42 -1.29
C VAL A 96 4.07 9.04 -1.78
N ASP A 97 3.75 8.88 -3.06
CA ASP A 97 2.50 9.40 -3.65
C ASP A 97 1.30 8.58 -3.21
N CYS A 98 1.45 7.24 -3.13
CA CYS A 98 0.45 6.36 -2.52
C CYS A 98 0.13 6.76 -1.07
N VAL A 99 1.17 7.03 -0.25
CA VAL A 99 1.00 7.51 1.13
C VAL A 99 0.23 8.82 1.18
N ARG A 100 0.54 9.76 0.26
CA ARG A 100 -0.16 11.05 0.19
C ARG A 100 -1.63 10.88 -0.14
N ALA A 101 -1.96 10.09 -1.16
CA ALA A 101 -3.34 9.82 -1.57
C ALA A 101 -4.13 9.11 -0.46
N ALA A 102 -3.48 8.18 0.24
CA ALA A 102 -4.12 7.37 1.29
C ALA A 102 -4.37 8.10 2.60
N ARG A 103 -3.60 9.15 2.93
CA ARG A 103 -3.64 9.80 4.26
C ARG A 103 -5.05 10.17 4.73
N ALA A 104 -5.90 10.70 3.84
CA ALA A 104 -7.26 11.12 4.19
C ALA A 104 -8.26 9.95 4.25
N LYS A 105 -7.89 8.77 3.73
CA LYS A 105 -8.74 7.58 3.62
C LYS A 105 -8.69 6.69 4.86
N VAL A 106 -7.57 6.72 5.60
CA VAL A 106 -7.38 5.98 6.85
C VAL A 106 -8.32 6.53 7.93
N ALA A 107 -9.08 5.66 8.59
CA ALA A 107 -9.96 5.98 9.71
C ALA A 107 -9.18 6.48 10.94
N PRO A 108 -9.78 7.27 11.84
CA PRO A 108 -9.22 7.51 13.18
C PRO A 108 -8.90 6.17 13.87
N GLY A 109 -7.70 6.05 14.44
CA GLY A 109 -7.18 4.78 14.99
C GLY A 109 -6.76 3.75 13.93
N GLY A 110 -6.96 4.04 12.65
CA GLY A 110 -6.55 3.21 11.53
C GLY A 110 -5.04 3.29 11.25
N ILE A 111 -4.58 2.33 10.47
CA ILE A 111 -3.15 2.11 10.22
C ILE A 111 -2.79 2.40 8.76
N LEU A 112 -1.62 3.02 8.55
CA LEU A 112 -0.90 2.99 7.29
C LEU A 112 0.44 2.26 7.49
N LEU A 113 0.63 1.16 6.77
CA LEU A 113 1.85 0.37 6.74
C LEU A 113 2.66 0.74 5.50
N LEU A 114 3.94 1.04 5.69
CA LEU A 114 4.90 1.31 4.62
C LEU A 114 6.04 0.30 4.70
N ASP A 115 6.18 -0.53 3.66
CA ASP A 115 7.26 -1.51 3.57
C ASP A 115 8.56 -0.91 3.00
N ASP A 116 9.70 -1.57 3.24
CA ASP A 116 11.06 -1.10 2.93
C ASP A 116 11.27 0.40 3.28
N SER A 117 10.73 0.82 4.43
CA SER A 117 10.64 2.21 4.88
C SER A 117 11.99 2.83 5.29
N ASP A 118 13.04 2.02 5.35
CA ASP A 118 14.43 2.45 5.56
C ASP A 118 15.04 3.11 4.32
N ARG A 119 14.45 2.92 3.13
CA ARG A 119 14.93 3.58 1.91
C ARG A 119 14.84 5.10 2.02
N SER A 120 15.91 5.78 1.61
CA SER A 120 16.10 7.22 1.86
C SER A 120 15.07 8.13 1.19
N ASN A 121 14.51 7.70 0.06
CA ASN A 121 13.44 8.37 -0.69
C ASN A 121 12.12 8.41 0.11
N TYR A 122 11.88 7.45 1.01
CA TYR A 122 10.65 7.35 1.79
C TYR A 122 10.64 8.19 3.07
N ARG A 123 11.71 8.92 3.38
CA ARG A 123 11.70 9.93 4.44
C ARG A 123 10.58 10.98 4.26
N LYS A 124 10.21 11.27 3.00
CA LYS A 124 9.10 12.18 2.66
C LYS A 124 7.75 11.65 3.18
N ALA A 125 7.54 10.33 3.24
CA ALA A 125 6.32 9.74 3.80
C ALA A 125 6.15 10.09 5.28
N GLY A 126 7.25 10.09 6.05
CA GLY A 126 7.22 10.52 7.45
C GLY A 126 6.79 11.97 7.65
N ALA A 127 7.14 12.88 6.72
CA ALA A 127 6.67 14.26 6.75
C ALA A 127 5.17 14.38 6.40
N ILE A 128 4.68 13.58 5.45
CA ILE A 128 3.26 13.53 5.08
C ILE A 128 2.39 13.04 6.25
N LEU A 129 2.91 12.07 7.00
CA LEU A 129 2.25 11.46 8.16
C LEU A 129 2.68 12.11 9.48
N GLN A 130 3.16 13.36 9.44
CA GLN A 130 3.51 14.08 10.66
C GLN A 130 2.30 14.15 11.61
N GLY A 131 2.55 13.82 12.88
CA GLY A 131 1.52 13.75 13.93
C GLY A 131 0.90 12.36 14.12
N TRP A 132 1.23 11.38 13.26
CA TRP A 132 0.84 9.99 13.47
C TRP A 132 1.88 9.27 14.32
N MET A 133 1.44 8.31 15.13
CA MET A 133 2.35 7.48 15.92
C MET A 133 3.07 6.52 14.99
N ARG A 134 4.40 6.41 15.10
CA ARG A 134 5.21 5.56 14.23
C ARG A 134 5.90 4.46 15.04
N THR A 135 5.77 3.22 14.56
CA THR A 135 6.49 2.06 15.07
C THR A 135 7.28 1.40 13.94
N ASP A 136 8.57 1.16 14.17
CA ASP A 136 9.47 0.57 13.18
C ASP A 136 9.79 -0.90 13.52
N TYR A 137 9.64 -1.78 12.54
CA TYR A 137 10.00 -3.19 12.62
C TYR A 137 11.16 -3.45 11.67
N ARG A 138 12.25 -4.01 12.19
CA ARG A 138 13.45 -4.32 11.40
C ARG A 138 13.72 -5.81 11.43
N GLY A 139 14.03 -6.37 10.27
CA GLY A 139 14.28 -7.80 10.12
C GLY A 139 15.03 -8.13 8.84
N LEU A 140 15.43 -9.39 8.71
CA LEU A 140 16.08 -9.88 7.50
C LEU A 140 15.03 -10.07 6.39
N LYS A 141 15.34 -9.62 5.17
CA LYS A 141 14.45 -9.82 4.02
C LYS A 141 14.47 -11.30 3.61
N PRO A 142 13.33 -12.01 3.57
CA PRO A 142 13.29 -13.39 3.09
C PRO A 142 13.82 -13.47 1.65
N GLY A 143 14.82 -14.32 1.41
CA GLY A 143 15.45 -14.49 0.09
C GLY A 143 16.35 -13.33 -0.38
N GLY A 144 16.47 -12.25 0.41
CA GLY A 144 17.35 -11.13 0.13
C GLY A 144 18.58 -11.10 1.06
N GLY A 145 19.64 -10.43 0.61
CA GLY A 145 20.76 -10.08 1.48
C GLY A 145 20.46 -8.76 2.21
N GLY A 146 20.36 -8.79 3.54
CA GLY A 146 20.34 -7.58 4.37
C GLY A 146 19.10 -7.42 5.26
N THR A 147 19.15 -6.37 6.08
CA THR A 147 18.07 -5.95 6.96
C THR A 147 17.21 -4.90 6.26
N VAL A 148 15.90 -5.09 6.30
CA VAL A 148 14.89 -4.14 5.82
C VAL A 148 14.04 -3.65 6.97
N GLN A 149 13.33 -2.54 6.77
CA GLN A 149 12.39 -2.00 7.74
C GLN A 149 10.98 -1.90 7.17
N THR A 150 10.00 -2.27 7.97
CA THR A 150 8.58 -1.94 7.74
C THR A 150 8.17 -0.96 8.83
N SER A 151 7.52 0.15 8.45
CA SER A 151 6.98 1.12 9.41
C SER A 151 5.46 1.06 9.46
N ILE A 152 4.91 1.07 10.66
CA ILE A 152 3.50 1.26 10.93
C ILE A 152 3.30 2.70 11.39
N PHE A 153 2.31 3.37 10.80
CA PHE A 153 1.84 4.70 11.19
C PHE A 153 0.38 4.59 11.63
N GLU A 154 0.09 4.96 12.87
CA GLU A 154 -1.25 4.96 13.44
C GLU A 154 -1.83 6.38 13.44
N LYS A 155 -3.01 6.53 12.84
CA LYS A 155 -3.72 7.81 12.79
C LYS A 155 -4.33 8.11 14.17
N PRO A 156 -4.17 9.33 14.70
CA PRO A 156 -4.81 9.71 15.97
C PRO A 156 -6.34 9.59 15.93
N ASP A 157 -6.95 9.27 17.08
CA ASP A 157 -8.41 9.09 17.26
C ASP A 157 -9.25 10.39 17.22
N ILE A 158 -8.71 11.48 16.69
CA ILE A 158 -9.26 12.85 16.82
C ILE A 158 -10.45 13.07 15.88
#